data_AF-A0ABD5V874-F1
#
_entry.id   AF-A0ABD5V874-F1
#
_cell.length_a   1.000
_cell.length_b   1.000
_cell.length_c   1.000
_cell.angle_alpha   90.00
_cell.angle_beta   90.00
_cell.angle_gamma   90.00
#
_symmetry.space_group_name_H-M   'P 1'
#
loop_
_entity.id
_entity.type
_entity.pdbx_description
1 polymer ?
#
loop_
_entity_poly.entity_id
_entity_poly.type
_entity_poly.pdbx_seq_one_letter_code
_entity_poly.pdbx_strand_id
1 'polypeptide(L)'
;MVTGRAGGTNALHATLMAALVVATAFVAGVVVFDLESAVLPTEPRPEASFTFAHDPSTDTLVVTHYGGDNLDADRVRLVNQGFEPVGNFSSGRTVSAGESATLDGVDADDSVYVLWVTDDDEFLVLASWNADAATASAAGTDAGNGPATTVED
;
A
#
# COMPACT_ATOMS: atom_id res chain seq x y z
N MET A 1 8.72 34.16 69.41
CA MET A 1 8.58 34.49 67.98
C MET A 1 9.40 33.49 67.19
N VAL A 2 8.75 32.49 66.58
CA VAL A 2 9.41 31.52 65.70
C VAL A 2 8.89 31.81 64.30
N THR A 3 9.74 32.40 63.46
CA THR A 3 9.43 32.67 62.05
C THR A 3 9.76 31.41 61.25
N GLY A 4 8.73 30.71 60.79
CA GLY A 4 8.87 29.54 59.94
C GLY A 4 9.38 29.92 58.56
N ARG A 5 10.60 29.48 58.22
CA ARG A 5 11.06 29.34 56.83
C ARG A 5 10.48 28.05 56.26
N ALA A 6 9.30 28.13 55.66
CA ALA A 6 8.75 27.08 54.82
C ALA A 6 8.33 27.72 53.49
N GLY A 7 9.15 27.55 52.44
CA GLY A 7 8.84 28.14 51.14
C GLY A 7 9.90 27.97 50.04
N GLY A 8 11.07 27.41 50.34
CA GLY A 8 12.14 27.23 49.33
C GLY A 8 12.11 25.91 48.56
N THR A 9 11.70 24.81 49.20
CA THR A 9 11.81 23.46 48.62
C THR A 9 10.73 23.14 47.59
N ASN A 10 9.52 23.68 47.75
CA ASN A 10 8.41 23.41 46.83
C ASN A 10 8.62 24.06 45.45
N ALA A 11 9.12 25.30 45.42
CA ALA A 11 9.37 26.02 44.17
C ALA A 11 10.57 25.44 43.40
N LEU A 12 11.63 25.02 44.10
CA LEU A 12 12.78 24.35 43.50
C LEU A 12 12.39 22.99 42.90
N HIS A 13 11.59 22.20 43.62
CA HIS A 13 11.11 20.91 43.12
C HIS A 13 10.16 21.08 41.93
N ALA A 14 9.25 22.06 42.00
CA ALA A 14 8.33 22.37 40.91
C ALA A 14 9.07 22.84 39.65
N THR A 15 10.07 23.71 39.80
CA THR A 15 10.87 24.21 38.67
C THR A 15 11.69 23.08 38.04
N LEU A 16 12.25 22.18 38.85
CA LEU A 16 13.03 21.05 38.37
C LEU A 16 12.15 20.02 37.65
N MET A 17 10.96 19.70 38.17
CA MET A 17 9.99 18.86 37.48
C MET A 17 9.52 19.49 36.16
N ALA A 18 9.20 20.79 36.17
CA ALA A 18 8.77 21.49 34.97
C ALA A 18 9.86 21.49 33.88
N ALA A 19 11.11 21.75 34.27
CA ALA A 19 12.25 21.71 33.34
C ALA A 19 12.42 20.32 32.71
N LEU A 20 12.28 19.25 33.50
CA LEU A 20 12.38 17.88 33.00
C LEU A 20 11.25 17.55 32.02
N VAL A 21 10.00 17.90 32.34
CA VAL A 21 8.84 17.65 31.48
C VAL A 21 8.98 18.41 30.16
N VAL A 22 9.42 19.67 30.20
CA VAL A 22 9.64 20.49 29.00
C VAL A 22 10.75 19.91 28.13
N ALA A 23 11.86 19.47 28.73
CA ALA A 23 12.94 18.84 27.98
C ALA A 23 12.49 17.54 27.31
N THR A 24 11.77 16.68 28.03
CA THR A 24 11.24 15.43 27.47
C THR A 24 10.20 15.67 26.37
N ALA A 25 9.32 16.66 26.54
CA ALA A 25 8.33 17.03 25.53
C ALA A 25 8.98 17.62 24.26
N PHE A 26 10.03 18.42 24.41
CA PHE A 26 10.79 18.97 23.29
C PHE A 26 11.51 17.85 22.51
N VAL A 27 12.18 16.93 23.22
CA VAL A 27 12.85 15.79 22.60
C VAL A 27 11.86 14.88 21.89
N ALA A 28 10.71 14.57 22.50
CA ALA A 28 9.67 13.80 21.85
C ALA A 28 9.10 14.53 20.61
N GLY A 29 8.94 15.85 20.66
CA GLY A 29 8.48 16.66 19.53
C GLY A 29 9.46 16.64 18.35
N VAL A 30 10.76 16.77 18.61
CA VAL A 30 11.79 16.74 17.55
C VAL A 30 11.91 15.35 16.91
N VAL A 31 11.83 14.27 17.69
CA VAL A 31 11.91 12.90 17.14
C VAL A 31 10.68 12.56 16.29
N VAL A 32 9.48 13.01 16.67
CA VAL A 32 8.28 12.84 15.85
C VAL A 32 8.36 13.66 14.56
N PHE A 33 8.90 14.89 14.63
CA PHE A 33 9.06 15.79 13.48
C PHE A 33 10.13 15.33 12.47
N ASP A 34 11.15 14.60 12.92
CA ASP A 34 12.18 14.05 12.04
C ASP A 34 11.68 12.79 11.29
N LEU A 35 10.74 12.04 11.89
CA LEU A 35 10.11 10.87 11.26
C LEU A 35 9.13 11.25 10.13
N GLU A 36 8.45 12.39 10.21
CA GLU A 36 7.59 12.86 9.10
C GLU A 36 8.41 13.30 7.88
N SER A 37 9.66 13.75 8.08
CA SER A 37 10.56 14.15 6.99
C SER A 37 11.24 12.96 6.29
N ALA A 38 11.33 11.80 6.96
CA ALA A 38 12.01 10.61 6.44
C ALA A 38 11.07 9.52 5.91
N VAL A 39 9.77 9.60 6.19
CA VAL A 39 8.79 8.54 5.88
C VAL A 39 7.80 8.94 4.78
N LEU A 40 7.79 10.20 4.37
CA LEU A 40 7.04 10.61 3.19
C LEU A 40 7.94 10.41 1.96
N PRO A 41 7.60 9.50 1.02
CA PRO A 41 8.28 9.48 -0.26
C PRO A 41 8.24 10.90 -0.82
N THR A 42 9.40 11.41 -1.24
CA THR A 42 9.58 12.82 -1.64
C THR A 42 8.77 13.14 -2.90
N GLU A 43 8.25 12.11 -3.55
CA GLU A 43 7.41 12.17 -4.73
C GLU A 43 5.97 11.70 -4.43
N PRO A 44 4.95 12.41 -4.92
CA PRO A 44 3.56 11.99 -4.74
C PRO A 44 3.32 10.63 -5.40
N ARG A 45 2.95 9.64 -4.57
CA ARG A 45 2.44 8.34 -5.05
C ARG A 45 1.25 8.57 -5.97
N PRO A 46 1.27 8.08 -7.23
CA PRO A 46 0.10 8.15 -8.07
C PRO A 46 -1.01 7.27 -7.50
N GLU A 47 -2.23 7.81 -7.44
CA GLU A 47 -3.40 7.07 -6.98
C GLU A 47 -4.01 6.31 -8.15
N ALA A 48 -3.48 5.12 -8.44
CA ALA A 48 -4.00 4.21 -9.46
C ALA A 48 -4.51 2.90 -8.84
N SER A 49 -5.61 2.40 -9.40
CA SER A 49 -6.24 1.14 -9.00
C SER A 49 -6.11 0.10 -10.11
N PHE A 50 -5.74 -1.11 -9.73
CA PHE A 50 -5.54 -2.22 -10.66
C PHE A 50 -6.46 -3.38 -10.33
N THR A 51 -6.91 -4.07 -11.37
CA THR A 51 -7.63 -5.34 -11.26
C THR A 51 -6.85 -6.44 -11.96
N PHE A 52 -7.00 -7.65 -11.45
CA PHE A 52 -6.24 -8.83 -11.86
C PHE A 52 -7.22 -9.94 -12.21
N ALA A 53 -7.11 -10.47 -13.42
CA ALA A 53 -7.88 -11.61 -13.88
C ALA A 53 -6.92 -12.74 -14.26
N HIS A 54 -6.90 -13.80 -13.46
CA HIS A 54 -6.08 -14.99 -13.70
C HIS A 54 -6.94 -16.08 -14.34
N ASP A 55 -6.44 -16.69 -15.40
CA ASP A 55 -7.00 -17.91 -15.98
C ASP A 55 -6.05 -19.09 -15.72
N PRO A 56 -6.39 -20.00 -14.78
CA PRO A 56 -5.56 -21.15 -14.43
C PRO A 56 -5.56 -22.24 -15.51
N SER A 57 -6.38 -22.12 -16.57
CA SER A 57 -6.37 -23.09 -17.68
C SER A 57 -5.30 -22.75 -18.72
N THR A 58 -4.84 -21.50 -18.73
CA THR A 58 -3.90 -20.94 -19.70
C THR A 58 -2.70 -20.29 -19.03
N ASP A 59 -2.60 -20.37 -17.69
CA ASP A 59 -1.57 -19.74 -16.85
C ASP A 59 -1.34 -18.27 -17.22
N THR A 60 -2.43 -17.57 -17.50
CA THR A 60 -2.42 -16.20 -18.03
C THR A 60 -2.99 -15.25 -16.98
N LEU A 61 -2.27 -14.17 -16.67
CA LEU A 61 -2.71 -13.10 -15.79
C LEU A 61 -2.90 -11.81 -16.58
N VAL A 62 -4.12 -11.29 -16.57
CA VAL A 62 -4.45 -9.98 -17.15
C VAL A 62 -4.50 -8.94 -16.04
N VAL A 63 -3.59 -7.98 -16.10
CA VAL A 63 -3.52 -6.83 -15.19
C VAL A 63 -4.13 -5.63 -15.89
N THR A 64 -5.21 -5.07 -15.35
CA THR A 64 -5.91 -3.93 -15.97
C THR A 64 -5.87 -2.72 -15.05
N HIS A 65 -5.49 -1.56 -15.59
CA HIS A 65 -5.61 -0.29 -14.90
C HIS A 65 -7.09 0.10 -14.86
N TYR A 66 -7.73 0.00 -13.70
CA TYR A 66 -9.18 0.20 -13.55
C TYR A 66 -9.55 1.68 -13.49
N GLY A 67 -8.74 2.50 -12.82
CA GLY A 67 -8.98 3.93 -12.69
C GLY A 67 -8.04 4.62 -11.71
N GLY A 68 -8.06 5.95 -11.71
CA GLY A 68 -7.16 6.78 -10.93
C GLY A 68 -6.30 7.67 -11.83
N ASP A 69 -5.10 7.99 -11.36
CA ASP A 69 -4.12 8.79 -12.09
C ASP A 69 -3.60 8.06 -13.33
N ASN A 70 -3.30 8.84 -14.37
CA ASN A 70 -2.58 8.32 -15.53
C ASN A 70 -1.12 8.07 -15.17
N LEU A 71 -0.60 6.90 -15.53
CA LEU A 71 0.76 6.49 -15.18
C LEU A 71 1.66 6.58 -16.40
N ASP A 72 2.94 6.90 -16.21
CA ASP A 72 3.92 6.77 -17.28
C ASP A 72 4.31 5.29 -17.44
N ALA A 73 4.14 4.73 -18.64
CA ALA A 73 4.45 3.33 -18.90
C ALA A 73 5.94 3.01 -18.69
N ASP A 74 6.83 3.98 -18.87
CA ASP A 74 8.27 3.81 -18.66
C ASP A 74 8.62 3.67 -17.17
N ARG A 75 7.74 4.17 -16.29
CA ARG A 75 7.90 4.17 -14.83
C ARG A 75 7.11 3.06 -14.14
N VAL A 76 6.20 2.39 -14.85
CA VAL A 76 5.49 1.21 -14.33
C VAL A 76 6.27 -0.06 -14.68
N ARG A 77 6.42 -0.95 -13.70
CA ARG A 77 7.05 -2.27 -13.87
C ARG A 77 6.13 -3.35 -13.32
N LEU A 78 5.96 -4.43 -14.08
CA LEU A 78 5.33 -5.65 -13.56
C LEU A 78 6.44 -6.66 -13.24
N VAL A 79 6.47 -7.11 -11.99
CA VAL A 79 7.49 -8.04 -11.50
C VAL A 79 6.89 -9.22 -10.76
N ASN A 80 7.61 -10.34 -10.72
CA ASN A 80 7.26 -11.50 -9.90
C ASN A 80 7.75 -11.34 -8.44
N GLN A 81 7.57 -12.38 -7.63
CA GLN A 81 8.08 -12.47 -6.25
C GLN A 81 9.60 -12.33 -6.12
N GLY A 82 10.35 -12.71 -7.17
CA GLY A 82 11.79 -12.50 -7.27
C GLY A 82 12.21 -11.09 -7.68
N PHE A 83 11.26 -10.16 -7.86
CA PHE A 83 11.47 -8.83 -8.45
C PHE A 83 12.03 -8.86 -9.87
N GLU A 84 11.84 -9.96 -10.58
CA GLU A 84 12.21 -10.08 -11.98
C GLU A 84 11.09 -9.52 -12.88
N PRO A 85 11.41 -8.76 -13.93
CA PRO A 85 10.43 -8.21 -14.83
C PRO A 85 9.73 -9.34 -15.60
N VAL A 86 8.40 -9.41 -15.45
CA VAL A 86 7.55 -10.42 -16.12
C VAL A 86 6.74 -9.85 -17.27
N GLY A 87 6.64 -8.53 -17.36
CA GLY A 87 5.99 -7.86 -18.48
C GLY A 87 5.89 -6.34 -18.30
N ASN A 88 5.20 -5.70 -19.23
CA ASN A 88 4.96 -4.27 -19.24
C ASN A 88 3.55 -3.95 -19.74
N PHE A 89 3.02 -2.80 -19.32
CA PHE A 89 1.94 -2.17 -20.05
C PHE A 89 2.45 -1.70 -21.41
N SER A 90 1.54 -1.51 -22.38
CA SER A 90 1.89 -1.14 -23.75
C SER A 90 2.93 -0.02 -23.77
N SER A 91 3.86 -0.08 -24.73
CA SER A 91 4.94 0.91 -24.93
C SER A 91 4.44 2.33 -25.33
N GLY A 92 3.18 2.66 -25.08
CA GLY A 92 2.66 4.01 -25.16
C GLY A 92 3.23 4.88 -24.05
N ARG A 93 3.24 6.20 -24.20
CA ARG A 93 3.80 7.12 -23.19
C ARG A 93 3.02 7.14 -21.88
N THR A 94 1.81 6.58 -21.84
CA THR A 94 0.90 6.74 -20.70
C THR A 94 -0.05 5.57 -20.62
N VAL A 95 -0.11 4.93 -19.44
CA VAL A 95 -1.08 3.91 -19.06
C VAL A 95 -2.31 4.61 -18.49
N SER A 96 -3.42 4.53 -19.21
CA SER A 96 -4.70 5.14 -18.81
C SER A 96 -5.69 4.09 -18.34
N ALA A 97 -6.75 4.54 -17.67
CA ALA A 97 -7.81 3.66 -17.21
C ALA A 97 -8.43 2.88 -18.39
N GLY A 98 -8.61 1.57 -18.21
CA GLY A 98 -9.06 0.62 -19.22
C GLY A 98 -7.94 -0.10 -19.97
N GLU A 99 -6.69 0.29 -19.79
CA GLU A 99 -5.55 -0.37 -20.40
C GLU A 99 -5.13 -1.62 -19.62
N SER A 100 -4.74 -2.67 -20.33
CA SER A 100 -4.34 -3.95 -19.75
C SER A 100 -3.01 -4.46 -20.28
N ALA A 101 -2.31 -5.18 -19.41
CA ALA A 101 -1.13 -5.98 -19.71
C ALA A 101 -1.48 -7.45 -19.50
N THR A 102 -1.05 -8.30 -20.42
CA THR A 102 -1.20 -9.75 -20.31
C THR A 102 0.16 -10.35 -19.99
N LEU A 103 0.20 -11.18 -18.95
CA LEU A 103 1.36 -11.92 -18.51
C LEU A 103 1.08 -13.41 -18.73
N ASP A 104 2.00 -14.10 -19.40
CA ASP A 104 1.91 -15.53 -19.65
C ASP A 104 2.81 -16.30 -18.66
N GLY A 105 2.41 -17.53 -18.31
CA GLY A 105 3.18 -18.40 -17.42
C GLY A 105 3.16 -17.97 -15.96
N VAL A 106 2.05 -17.38 -15.51
CA VAL A 106 1.81 -17.04 -14.11
C VAL A 106 1.02 -18.17 -13.46
N ASP A 107 1.67 -18.92 -12.57
CA ASP A 107 1.04 -20.07 -11.91
C ASP A 107 0.07 -19.63 -10.81
N ALA A 108 -0.82 -20.55 -10.39
CA ALA A 108 -1.78 -20.36 -9.31
C ALA A 108 -1.15 -20.35 -7.90
N ASP A 109 0.18 -20.35 -7.79
CA ASP A 109 0.92 -20.16 -6.54
C ASP A 109 1.84 -18.91 -6.61
N ASP A 110 1.82 -18.18 -7.74
CA ASP A 110 2.69 -17.03 -7.96
C ASP A 110 2.17 -15.74 -7.34
N SER A 111 3.10 -14.78 -7.22
CA SER A 111 2.81 -13.41 -6.80
C SER A 111 3.33 -12.43 -7.85
N VAL A 112 2.48 -11.48 -8.23
CA VAL A 112 2.79 -10.42 -9.20
C VAL A 112 2.60 -9.06 -8.55
N TYR A 113 3.55 -8.17 -8.76
CA TYR A 113 3.54 -6.82 -8.21
C TYR A 113 3.57 -5.79 -9.33
N VAL A 114 2.76 -4.75 -9.14
CA VAL A 114 2.80 -3.54 -9.97
C VAL A 114 3.59 -2.49 -9.20
N LEU A 115 4.76 -2.14 -9.72
CA LEU A 115 5.67 -1.18 -9.13
C LEU A 115 5.66 0.13 -9.91
N TRP A 116 5.80 1.23 -9.18
CA TRP A 116 6.11 2.55 -9.68
C TRP A 116 7.56 2.89 -9.37
N VAL A 117 8.30 3.37 -10.36
CA VAL A 117 9.67 3.86 -10.20
C VAL A 117 9.65 5.38 -10.04
N THR A 118 10.16 5.88 -8.91
CA THR A 118 10.30 7.32 -8.64
C THR A 118 11.46 7.91 -9.47
N ASP A 119 11.55 9.23 -9.56
CA ASP A 119 12.65 9.93 -10.23
C ASP A 119 14.00 9.71 -9.51
N ASP A 120 13.95 9.30 -8.23
CA ASP A 120 15.09 8.89 -7.41
C ASP A 120 15.42 7.37 -7.51
N ASP A 121 14.87 6.67 -8.52
CA ASP A 121 15.02 5.22 -8.73
C ASP A 121 14.50 4.36 -7.56
N GLU A 122 13.60 4.89 -6.72
CA GLU A 122 12.95 4.12 -5.67
C GLU A 122 11.74 3.36 -6.21
N PHE A 123 11.46 2.20 -5.60
CA PHE A 123 10.33 1.36 -5.98
C PHE A 123 9.18 1.50 -5.00
N LEU A 124 8.00 1.80 -5.52
CA LEU A 124 6.78 1.90 -4.76
C LEU A 124 5.75 0.88 -5.27
N VAL A 125 5.24 0.03 -4.38
CA VAL A 125 4.20 -0.94 -4.74
C VAL A 125 2.85 -0.23 -4.88
N LEU A 126 2.29 -0.26 -6.08
CA LEU A 126 0.94 0.27 -6.36
C LEU A 126 -0.12 -0.79 -6.07
N ALA A 127 0.10 -2.01 -6.55
CA ALA A 127 -0.80 -3.13 -6.36
C ALA A 127 -0.02 -4.45 -6.32
N SER A 128 -0.61 -5.45 -5.70
CA SER A 128 -0.10 -6.83 -5.71
C SER A 128 -1.24 -7.80 -5.96
N TRP A 129 -0.89 -8.89 -6.62
CA TRP A 129 -1.73 -10.04 -6.83
C TRP A 129 -1.03 -11.26 -6.26
N ASN A 130 -1.76 -12.06 -5.50
CA ASN A 130 -1.34 -13.36 -5.02
C ASN A 130 -2.49 -14.32 -5.29
N ALA A 131 -2.19 -15.50 -5.81
CA ALA A 131 -3.20 -16.45 -6.23
C ALA A 131 -4.09 -16.98 -5.08
N ASP A 132 -3.55 -17.07 -3.85
CA ASP A 132 -4.29 -17.43 -2.64
C ASP A 132 -5.44 -16.45 -2.31
N ALA A 133 -5.30 -15.17 -2.70
CA ALA A 133 -6.32 -14.15 -2.43
C ALA A 133 -7.39 -14.10 -3.53
N ALA A 134 -7.04 -14.46 -4.77
CA ALA A 134 -7.96 -14.45 -5.92
C ALA A 134 -9.02 -15.56 -5.82
N THR A 135 -8.64 -16.74 -5.32
CA THR A 135 -9.57 -17.85 -5.04
C THR A 135 -10.58 -17.52 -3.94
N ALA A 136 -10.20 -16.70 -2.95
CA ALA A 136 -11.12 -16.23 -1.91
C ALA A 136 -12.17 -15.25 -2.45
N SER A 137 -11.83 -14.43 -3.46
CA SER A 137 -12.78 -13.51 -4.11
C SER A 137 -13.77 -14.24 -5.02
N ALA A 138 -13.36 -15.32 -5.69
CA ALA A 138 -14.23 -16.08 -6.60
C ALA A 138 -15.20 -17.03 -5.84
N ALA A 139 -14.84 -17.48 -4.65
CA ALA A 139 -15.70 -18.34 -3.82
C ALA A 139 -16.89 -17.62 -3.16
N GLY A 140 -17.00 -16.29 -3.32
CA GLY A 140 -18.03 -15.46 -2.69
C GLY A 140 -19.36 -15.34 -3.45
N THR A 141 -19.53 -15.94 -4.63
CA THR A 141 -20.74 -15.73 -5.47
C THR A 141 -21.61 -16.97 -5.70
N ASP A 142 -21.28 -18.14 -5.16
CA ASP A 142 -22.18 -19.31 -5.22
C ASP A 142 -22.76 -19.67 -3.85
N ALA A 143 -23.63 -18.79 -3.35
CA ALA A 143 -24.49 -19.10 -2.22
C ALA A 143 -25.94 -18.74 -2.56
N GLY A 144 -26.59 -19.62 -3.33
CA GLY A 144 -28.04 -19.77 -3.28
C GLY A 144 -28.78 -19.55 -4.58
N ASN A 145 -28.73 -20.52 -5.50
CA ASN A 145 -29.89 -20.78 -6.35
C ASN A 145 -30.06 -22.28 -6.54
N GLY A 146 -30.76 -22.91 -5.58
CA GLY A 146 -31.20 -24.29 -5.72
C GLY A 146 -32.15 -24.46 -6.91
N PRO A 147 -32.19 -25.64 -7.56
CA PRO A 147 -32.96 -25.82 -8.78
C PRO A 147 -34.47 -25.72 -8.52
N ALA A 148 -35.14 -25.04 -9.45
CA ALA A 148 -36.59 -24.95 -9.55
C ALA A 148 -37.24 -26.34 -9.58
N THR A 149 -38.06 -26.65 -8.58
CA THR A 149 -39.03 -27.74 -8.68
C THR A 149 -40.28 -27.19 -9.37
N THR A 150 -40.39 -27.46 -10.67
CA THR A 150 -41.66 -27.43 -11.40
C THR A 150 -42.59 -28.46 -10.75
N VAL A 151 -43.70 -28.01 -10.18
CA VAL A 151 -44.84 -28.87 -9.85
C VAL A 151 -45.78 -28.80 -11.05
N GLU A 152 -45.78 -29.86 -11.85
CA GLU A 152 -46.85 -30.15 -12.81
C GLU A 152 -47.88 -31.07 -12.12
N ASP A 153 -49.16 -30.73 -12.37
CA ASP A 153 -50.46 -31.35 -12.01
C ASP A 153 -50.93 -31.31 -10.55
#